data_AF-A0A653P707-F1
#
_entry.id   AF-A0A653P707-F1
#
_cell.length_a   1.000
_cell.length_b   1.000
_cell.length_c   1.000
_cell.angle_alpha   90.00
_cell.angle_beta   90.00
_cell.angle_gamma   90.00
#
_symmetry.space_group_name_H-M   'P 1'
#
loop_
_entity.id
_entity.type
_entity.pdbx_description
1 polymer ?
#
loop_
_entity_poly.entity_id
_entity_poly.type
_entity_poly.pdbx_seq_one_letter_code
_entity_poly.pdbx_strand_id
1 'polypeptide(L)' 'MAADAYLQIDGIKGESADFGHQGWIELASASWGVTQPTDLRPQIWHRQHQHRRRTSL' A
#
# COMPACT_ATOMS: atom_id res chain seq x y z
N MET A 1 7.28 -24.80 6.61
CA MET A 1 8.51 -24.00 6.84
C MET A 1 8.05 -22.65 7.36
N ALA A 2 8.60 -22.21 8.49
CA ALA A 2 8.38 -20.85 9.01
C ALA A 2 9.36 -19.89 8.31
N ALA A 3 8.95 -18.64 8.13
CA ALA A 3 9.82 -17.60 7.60
C ALA A 3 10.29 -16.71 8.76
N ASP A 4 11.60 -16.49 8.87
CA ASP A 4 12.17 -15.57 9.83
C ASP A 4 12.14 -14.14 9.26
N ALA A 5 11.57 -13.21 10.02
CA ALA A 5 11.42 -11.82 9.63
C ALA A 5 12.11 -10.91 10.64
N TYR A 6 12.89 -9.96 10.12
CA TYR A 6 13.69 -9.03 10.91
C TYR A 6 13.41 -7.59 10.45
N LEU A 7 13.36 -6.64 11.39
CA LEU A 7 13.15 -5.23 11.12
C LEU A 7 14.34 -4.41 11.60
N GLN A 8 14.92 -3.63 10.68
CA GLN A 8 15.90 -2.60 11.00
C GLN A 8 15.24 -1.23 10.98
N ILE A 9 15.41 -0.45 12.05
CA ILE A 9 15.00 0.95 12.12
C ILE A 9 16.26 1.76 12.45
N ASP A 10 16.54 2.78 11.67
CA ASP A 10 17.69 3.65 11.92
C ASP A 10 17.59 4.31 13.30
N GLY A 11 18.65 4.18 14.09
CA GLY A 11 18.70 4.69 15.47
C GLY A 11 18.05 3.81 16.55
N ILE A 12 17.39 2.70 16.21
CA ILE A 12 16.84 1.75 17.18
C ILE A 12 17.55 0.40 17.07
N LYS A 13 18.20 -0.03 18.16
CA LYS A 13 18.79 -1.37 18.27
C LYS A 13 17.76 -2.37 18.79
N GLY A 14 17.65 -3.50 18.11
CA GLY A 14 16.97 -4.70 18.60
C GLY A 14 17.94 -5.70 19.24
N GLU A 15 17.44 -6.90 19.52
CA GLU A 15 18.13 -7.94 20.29
C GLU A 15 18.51 -9.17 19.44
N SER A 16 18.25 -9.15 18.13
CA SER A 16 18.57 -10.29 17.29
C SER A 16 20.07 -10.59 17.31
N ALA A 17 20.40 -11.86 17.55
CA ALA A 17 21.77 -12.36 17.59
C ALA A 17 22.18 -13.03 16.26
N ASP A 18 21.27 -13.06 15.28
CA ASP A 18 21.49 -13.74 14.00
C ASP A 18 22.67 -13.13 13.23
N PHE A 19 23.49 -13.98 12.60
CA PHE A 19 24.72 -13.55 11.94
C PHE A 19 24.45 -12.55 10.80
N GLY A 20 23.28 -12.62 10.15
CA GLY A 20 22.89 -11.69 9.09
C GLY A 20 22.13 -10.45 9.57
N HIS A 21 21.61 -10.46 10.80
CA HIS A 21 20.64 -9.47 11.29
C HIS A 21 20.97 -8.99 12.71
N GLN A 22 22.26 -8.95 13.05
CA GLN A 22 22.68 -8.70 14.41
C GLN A 22 22.29 -7.28 14.87
N GLY A 23 21.56 -7.20 15.99
CA GLY A 23 21.00 -5.96 16.51
C GLY A 23 19.73 -5.48 15.82
N TRP A 24 19.08 -6.31 15.00
CA TRP A 24 17.76 -6.02 14.42
C TRP A 24 16.65 -6.50 15.37
N ILE A 25 15.42 -6.06 15.13
CA ILE A 25 14.25 -6.52 15.89
C ILE A 25 13.70 -7.78 15.24
N GLU A 26 13.55 -8.85 16.02
CA GLU A 26 12.92 -10.10 15.57
C GLU A 26 11.40 -9.96 15.56
N LEU A 27 10.76 -10.31 14.45
CA LEU A 27 9.31 -10.15 14.27
C LEU A 27 8.58 -11.47 14.52
N ALA A 28 7.76 -11.52 15.56
CA ALA A 28 6.81 -12.62 15.76
C ALA A 28 5.63 -12.54 14.77
N SER A 29 5.18 -11.32 14.46
CA SER A 29 4.12 -11.06 13.48
C SER A 29 4.12 -9.58 13.07
N ALA A 30 3.80 -9.30 11.80
CA ALA A 30 3.61 -7.94 11.30
C ALA A 30 2.37 -7.85 10.40
N SER A 31 1.69 -6.70 10.38
CA SER A 31 0.52 -6.45 9.54
C SER A 31 0.61 -5.06 8.93
N TRP A 32 0.42 -4.95 7.62
CA TRP A 32 0.42 -3.69 6.87
C TRP A 32 -0.60 -3.76 5.73
N GLY A 33 -1.04 -2.60 5.24
CA GLY A 33 -2.01 -2.54 4.15
C GLY A 33 -2.05 -1.16 3.49
N VAL A 34 -2.47 -1.13 2.23
CA VAL A 34 -2.74 0.09 1.47
C VAL A 34 -4.20 0.09 1.05
N THR A 35 -4.87 1.22 1.20
CA THR A 35 -6.26 1.38 0.74
C THR A 35 -6.25 2.18 -0.55
N GLN A 36 -6.80 1.61 -1.63
CA GLN A 36 -6.95 2.33 -2.88
C GLN A 36 -8.05 3.40 -2.70
N PRO A 37 -7.75 4.69 -2.95
CA PRO A 37 -8.80 5.70 -2.99
C PRO A 37 -9.74 5.38 -4.16
N THR A 38 -11.05 5.34 -3.89
CA THR A 38 -12.04 5.15 -4.94
C THR A 38 -11.97 6.33 -5.92
N ASP A 39 -11.99 6.01 -7.20
CA ASP A 39 -11.94 6.96 -8.32
C ASP A 39 -13.00 8.06 -8.15
N LEU A 40 -12.56 9.32 -8.04
CA LEU A 40 -13.43 10.49 -8.09
C LEU A 40 -13.63 10.93 -9.54
N ARG A 41 -14.14 10.06 -10.42
CA ARG A 41 -14.63 10.50 -11.73
C ARG A 41 -15.78 11.48 -11.49
N PRO A 42 -15.64 12.74 -11.90
CA PRO A 42 -16.75 13.68 -11.84
C PRO A 42 -17.88 13.15 -12.73
N GLN A 43 -19.07 12.91 -12.15
CA GLN A 43 -20.27 12.46 -12.86
C GLN A 43 -20.70 13.43 -13.99
N ILE A 44 -20.06 14.59 -14.06
CA ILE A 44 -20.21 15.63 -15.09
C ILE A 44 -19.73 15.12 -16.47
N TRP A 45 -18.69 14.28 -16.52
CA TRP A 45 -18.16 13.73 -17.77
C TRP A 45 -19.13 12.75 -18.46
N HIS A 46 -19.96 12.03 -17.69
CA HIS A 46 -20.96 11.13 -18.26
C HIS A 46 -22.20 11.84 -18.82
N ARG A 47 -22.48 13.08 -18.40
CA ARG A 47 -23.66 13.84 -18.86
C ARG A 47 -23.39 14.66 -20.13
N GLN A 48 -22.16 15.10 -20.39
CA GLN A 48 -21.86 15.97 -21.53
C GLN A 48 -21.65 15.23 -22.87
N HIS A 49 -21.14 13.99 -22.86
CA HIS A 49 -20.92 13.25 -24.11
C HIS A 49 -22.21 12.64 -24.72
N GLN A 50 -23.30 12.57 -23.95
CA GLN A 50 -24.60 12.06 -24.43
C GLN A 50 -25.42 13.13 -25.18
N HIS A 51 -25.20 14.42 -24.93
CA HIS A 51 -25.99 15.50 -25.58
C HIS A 51 -25.48 15.93 -26.96
N ARG A 52 -24.23 15.61 -27.33
CA ARG A 52 -23.70 15.92 -28.66
C ARG A 52 -24.12 14.95 -29.78
N ARG A 53 -24.94 13.94 -29.48
CA ARG A 53 -25.44 12.95 -30.45
C ARG A 53 -26.95 13.00 -30.70
N ARG A 54 -27.66 14.06 -30.29
CA ARG A 54 -29.12 14.21 -30.55
C ARG A 54 -29.52 15.49 -31.29
N THR A 55 -28.56 16.27 -31.78
CA THR A 55 -28.83 17.50 -32.56
C THR A 55 -28.09 17.47 -33.90
N SER A 56 -28.31 16.40 -34.66
CA SER A 56 -28.00 16.33 -36.10
C SER A 56 -29.10 15.55 -36.81
N LEU A 57 -30.28 16.13 -36.85
CA LEU A 57 -31.39 15.79 -37.74
C LEU A 57 -32.22 17.06 -37.93
#